data_AF-A0A0F2JMF7-F1
#
_entry.id   AF-A0A0F2JMF7-F1
#
_cell.length_a   1.000
_cell.length_b   1.000
_cell.length_c   1.000
_cell.angle_alpha   90.00
_cell.angle_beta   90.00
_cell.angle_gamma   90.00
#
_symmetry.space_group_name_H-M   'P 1'
#
loop_
_entity.id
_entity.type
_entity.pdbx_description
1 polymer ?
#
loop_
_entity_poly.entity_id
_entity_poly.type
_entity_poly.pdbx_seq_one_letter_code
_entity_poly.pdbx_strand_id
1 'polypeptide(L)'
;MVKRETQSRQALYLAEGGIEWAKAHLLVNPELRQGNVALETGRVSIVIESIEGGYKVISKGRSGLAIRKIEETLQLDTGNWVLISYQELHY
;
A
#
# COMPACT_ATOMS: atom_id res chain seq x y z
N MET A 1 -18.46 9.28 17.43
CA MET A 1 -18.40 8.04 16.63
C MET A 1 -17.95 8.32 15.18
N VAL A 2 -18.60 9.27 14.48
CA VAL A 2 -18.29 9.70 13.10
C VAL A 2 -16.81 9.97 12.83
N LYS A 3 -16.14 10.78 13.66
CA LYS A 3 -14.73 11.16 13.44
C LYS A 3 -13.77 9.96 13.38
N ARG A 4 -14.00 8.93 14.21
CA ARG A 4 -13.16 7.71 14.25
C ARG A 4 -13.35 6.88 12.98
N GLU A 5 -14.58 6.75 12.52
CA GLU A 5 -14.91 6.03 11.29
C GLU A 5 -14.35 6.74 10.07
N THR A 6 -14.49 8.07 9.98
CA THR A 6 -13.88 8.88 8.91
C THR A 6 -12.37 8.72 8.87
N GLN A 7 -11.69 8.82 10.03
CA GLN A 7 -10.24 8.62 10.10
C GLN A 7 -9.83 7.19 9.72
N SER A 8 -10.61 6.19 10.13
CA SER A 8 -10.35 4.79 9.77
C SER A 8 -10.45 4.57 8.26
N ARG A 9 -11.49 5.13 7.62
CA ARG A 9 -11.66 5.05 6.17
C ARG A 9 -10.58 5.82 5.42
N GLN A 10 -10.22 7.01 5.88
CA GLN A 10 -9.09 7.77 5.31
C GLN A 10 -7.77 7.00 5.42
N ALA A 11 -7.50 6.36 6.56
CA ALA A 11 -6.32 5.53 6.73
C ALA A 11 -6.30 4.34 5.75
N LEU A 12 -7.46 3.75 5.44
CA LEU A 12 -7.59 2.68 4.44
C LEU A 12 -7.26 3.20 3.03
N TYR A 13 -7.87 4.32 2.62
CA TYR A 13 -7.59 4.94 1.32
C TYR A 13 -6.13 5.36 1.16
N LEU A 14 -5.51 5.81 2.24
CA LEU A 14 -4.07 6.08 2.29
C LEU A 14 -3.25 4.79 2.06
N ALA A 15 -3.64 3.67 2.67
CA ALA A 15 -2.98 2.39 2.45
C ALA A 15 -3.14 1.91 0.99
N GLU A 16 -4.34 1.97 0.42
CA GLU A 16 -4.61 1.63 -0.98
C GLU A 16 -3.79 2.52 -1.94
N GLY A 17 -3.74 3.83 -1.67
CA GLY A 17 -2.92 4.76 -2.44
C GLY A 17 -1.43 4.41 -2.41
N GLY A 18 -0.92 3.86 -1.30
CA GLY A 18 0.46 3.38 -1.24
C GLY A 18 0.74 2.15 -2.09
N ILE A 19 -0.24 1.25 -2.25
CA ILE A 19 -0.14 0.12 -3.17
C ILE A 19 -0.04 0.63 -4.62
N GLU A 20 -0.91 1.56 -5.00
CA GLU A 20 -0.90 2.11 -6.36
C GLU A 20 0.37 2.92 -6.66
N TRP A 21 0.86 3.66 -5.66
CA TRP A 21 2.17 4.30 -5.74
C TRP A 21 3.29 3.27 -5.99
N ALA A 22 3.28 2.13 -5.28
CA ALA A 22 4.27 1.09 -5.46
C ALA A 22 4.20 0.46 -6.86
N LYS A 23 2.99 0.14 -7.35
CA LYS A 23 2.75 -0.37 -8.70
C LYS A 23 3.35 0.56 -9.76
N ALA A 24 3.09 1.87 -9.65
CA ALA A 24 3.62 2.84 -10.59
C ALA A 24 5.15 2.93 -10.56
N HIS A 25 5.77 2.92 -9.37
CA HIS A 25 7.21 3.07 -9.24
C HIS A 25 7.98 1.80 -9.58
N LEU A 26 7.42 0.61 -9.32
CA LEU A 26 8.04 -0.67 -9.67
C LEU A 26 8.13 -0.90 -11.18
N LEU A 27 7.26 -0.26 -11.99
CA LEU A 27 7.38 -0.27 -13.45
C LEU A 27 8.64 0.46 -13.95
N VAL A 28 9.14 1.44 -13.19
CA VAL A 28 10.31 2.26 -13.54
C VAL A 28 11.56 1.79 -12.80
N ASN A 29 11.40 1.33 -11.55
CA ASN A 29 12.47 0.87 -10.68
C ASN A 29 12.10 -0.46 -10.00
N PRO A 30 12.40 -1.61 -10.65
CA PRO A 30 12.17 -2.94 -10.08
C PRO A 30 12.94 -3.22 -8.77
N GLU A 31 14.01 -2.47 -8.51
CA GLU A 31 14.82 -2.62 -7.29
C GLU A 31 14.28 -1.83 -6.09
N LEU A 32 13.13 -1.16 -6.24
CA LEU A 32 12.49 -0.45 -5.14
C LEU A 32 12.10 -1.42 -4.01
N ARG A 33 12.40 -1.03 -2.77
CA ARG A 33 12.10 -1.84 -1.56
C ARG A 33 11.26 -1.11 -0.51
N GLN A 34 11.14 0.21 -0.61
CA GLN A 34 10.38 1.00 0.36
C GLN A 34 9.97 2.35 -0.23
N GLY A 35 8.98 2.98 0.40
CA GLY A 35 8.52 4.32 0.07
C GLY A 35 7.84 4.99 1.25
N ASN A 36 7.85 6.32 1.28
CA ASN A 36 7.06 7.10 2.23
C ASN A 36 6.41 8.27 1.51
N VAL A 37 5.11 8.44 1.70
CA VAL A 37 4.32 9.50 1.07
C VAL A 37 3.59 10.28 2.15
N ALA A 38 3.73 11.61 2.13
CA ALA A 38 3.00 12.50 3.01
C ALA A 38 1.93 13.26 2.19
N LEU A 39 0.71 13.26 2.68
CA LEU A 39 -0.44 13.93 2.11
C LEU A 39 -1.07 14.82 3.18
N GLU A 40 -1.91 15.76 2.77
CA GLU A 40 -2.62 16.65 3.71
C GLU A 40 -3.45 15.86 4.72
N THR A 41 -4.03 14.73 4.30
CA THR A 41 -4.92 13.89 5.10
C THR A 41 -4.19 12.84 5.94
N GLY A 42 -2.87 12.69 5.78
CA GLY A 42 -2.12 11.66 6.51
C GLY A 42 -0.81 11.25 5.86
N ARG A 43 -0.30 10.08 6.25
CA ARG A 43 0.97 9.56 5.74
C ARG A 43 0.85 8.08 5.41
N VAL A 44 1.67 7.63 4.48
CA VAL A 44 1.77 6.25 4.03
C VAL A 44 3.22 5.80 4.11
N SER A 45 3.45 4.63 4.70
CA SER A 45 4.74 3.94 4.66
C SER A 45 4.58 2.63 3.90
N ILE A 46 5.48 2.36 2.98
CA ILE A 46 5.38 1.27 2.02
C ILE A 46 6.65 0.43 2.14
N VAL A 47 6.48 -0.88 2.23
CA VAL A 47 7.57 -1.86 2.21
C VAL A 47 7.29 -2.83 1.07
N ILE A 48 8.31 -3.12 0.28
CA ILE A 48 8.24 -3.96 -0.90
C ILE A 48 9.29 -5.05 -0.78
N GLU A 49 8.83 -6.29 -0.85
CA GLU A 49 9.67 -7.48 -0.90
C GLU A 49 9.55 -8.11 -2.28
N SER A 50 10.69 -8.34 -2.94
CA SER A 50 10.70 -9.17 -4.16
C SER A 50 10.46 -10.62 -3.76
N ILE A 51 9.55 -11.27 -4.48
CA ILE A 51 9.27 -12.70 -4.33
C ILE A 51 9.43 -13.39 -5.69
N GLU A 52 9.31 -14.71 -5.74
CA GLU A 52 9.32 -15.43 -7.01
C GLU A 52 8.18 -14.95 -7.91
N GLY A 53 8.52 -14.42 -9.08
CA GLY A 53 7.56 -13.97 -10.08
C GLY A 53 6.88 -12.61 -9.81
N GLY A 54 7.22 -11.90 -8.72
CA GLY A 54 6.53 -10.66 -8.41
C GLY A 54 7.00 -9.93 -7.15
N TYR A 55 6.07 -9.21 -6.53
CA TYR A 55 6.32 -8.40 -5.35
C TYR A 55 5.24 -8.61 -4.30
N LYS A 56 5.64 -8.69 -3.04
CA LYS A 56 4.76 -8.50 -1.91
C LYS A 56 4.91 -7.06 -1.43
N VAL A 57 3.81 -6.31 -1.44
CA VAL A 57 3.78 -4.90 -1.06
C VAL A 57 2.93 -4.75 0.19
N ILE A 58 3.53 -4.18 1.23
CA ILE A 58 2.85 -3.83 2.46
C ILE A 58 2.76 -2.31 2.53
N SER A 59 1.53 -1.80 2.54
CA SER A 59 1.25 -0.37 2.65
C SER A 59 0.54 -0.06 3.96
N LYS A 60 1.08 0.89 4.73
CA LYS A 60 0.55 1.32 6.03
C LYS A 60 0.12 2.77 5.95
N GLY A 61 -1.19 3.00 5.89
CA GLY A 61 -1.82 4.32 5.90
C GLY A 61 -2.14 4.78 7.32
N ARG A 62 -1.88 6.06 7.62
CA ARG A 62 -2.21 6.69 8.90
C ARG A 62 -2.94 8.02 8.67
N SER A 63 -4.15 8.13 9.22
CA SER A 63 -4.92 9.38 9.32
C SER A 63 -5.27 9.64 10.79
N GLY A 64 -4.72 10.72 11.36
CA GLY A 64 -4.82 11.01 12.78
C GLY A 64 -4.27 9.86 13.66
N LEU A 65 -5.15 9.26 14.47
CA LEU A 65 -4.84 8.10 15.32
C LEU A 65 -5.18 6.76 14.65
N ALA A 66 -5.91 6.77 13.53
CA ALA A 66 -6.26 5.56 12.82
C ALA A 66 -5.09 5.08 11.96
N ILE A 67 -4.85 3.77 11.99
CA ILE A 67 -3.85 3.08 11.18
C ILE A 67 -4.57 1.94 10.47
N ARG A 68 -4.33 1.83 9.17
CA ARG A 68 -4.75 0.68 8.34
C ARG A 68 -3.54 0.17 7.60
N LYS A 69 -3.48 -1.13 7.40
CA LYS A 69 -2.36 -1.80 6.75
C LYS A 69 -2.94 -2.80 5.76
N ILE A 70 -2.45 -2.73 4.53
CA ILE A 70 -2.82 -3.64 3.44
C ILE A 70 -1.56 -4.36 3.00
N GLU A 71 -1.69 -5.63 2.69
CA GLU A 71 -0.69 -6.41 1.98
C GLU A 71 -1.28 -6.91 0.65
N GLU A 72 -0.56 -6.67 -0.45
CA GLU A 72 -0.87 -7.24 -1.75
C GLU A 72 0.31 -8.06 -2.27
N THR A 73 0.02 -9.23 -2.82
CA THR A 73 0.97 -9.96 -3.67
C THR A 73 0.64 -9.66 -5.13
N LEU A 74 1.62 -9.15 -5.85
CA LEU A 74 1.48 -8.63 -7.20
C LEU A 74 2.43 -9.35 -8.14
N GLN A 75 1.95 -9.68 -9.33
CA GLN A 75 2.75 -10.20 -10.43
C GLN A 75 2.60 -9.30 -11.64
N LEU A 76 3.69 -9.04 -12.36
CA LEU A 76 3.62 -8.29 -13.62
C LEU A 76 3.46 -9.29 -14.76
N ASP A 77 2.31 -9.27 -15.42
CA ASP A 77 2.02 -10.09 -16.60
C ASP A 77 1.71 -9.19 -17.80
N THR A 78 2.45 -9.37 -18.89
CA THR A 78 2.31 -8.56 -20.13
C THR A 78 2.19 -7.05 -19.92
N GLY A 79 2.86 -6.51 -18.90
CA GLY A 79 2.84 -5.08 -18.55
C GLY A 79 1.66 -4.64 -17.66
N ASN A 80 0.80 -5.57 -17.25
CA ASN A 80 -0.30 -5.34 -16.33
C ASN A 80 -0.01 -5.98 -14.97
N TRP A 81 -0.39 -5.29 -13.89
CA TRP A 81 -0.32 -5.86 -12.55
C TRP A 81 -1.49 -6.82 -12.33
N VAL A 82 -1.18 -8.06 -12.02
CA VAL A 82 -2.12 -9.09 -11.58
C VAL A 82 -2.05 -9.18 -10.06
N LEU A 83 -3.19 -8.95 -9.40
CA LEU A 83 -3.34 -9.12 -7.96
C LEU A 83 -3.53 -10.60 -7.65
N ILE A 84 -2.54 -11.20 -6.98
CA ILE A 84 -2.55 -12.61 -6.61
C ILE A 84 -3.24 -12.81 -5.25
N SER A 85 -2.99 -11.91 -4.30
CA SER A 85 -3.60 -11.97 -2.98
C SER A 85 -3.74 -10.57 -2.37
N TYR A 86 -4.78 -10.39 -1.56
CA TYR A 86 -5.03 -9.17 -0.79
C TYR A 86 -5.35 -9.53 0.66
N GLN A 87 -4.77 -8.79 1.60
CA GLN A 87 -5.09 -8.89 3.02
C GLN A 87 -5.11 -7.52 3.70
N GLU A 88 -6.15 -7.25 4.50
CA GLU A 88 -6.09 -6.21 5.54
C GLU A 88 -5.44 -6.78 6.80
N LEU A 89 -4.41 -6.11 7.29
CA LEU A 89 -3.65 -6.52 8.47
C LEU A 89 -4.09 -5.72 9.69
N HIS A 90 -4.30 -6.40 10.83
CA HIS A 90 -4.84 -5.81 12.07
C HIS A 90 -3.93 -5.92 13.29
N TYR A 91 -2.72 -6.44 13.14
CA TYR A 91 -1.73 -6.59 14.21
C TYR A 91 -0.83 -5.36 14.40
#